data_AF-A0AAW9NJM9-F1
#
_entry.id   AF-A0AAW9NJM9-F1
#
_cell.length_a   1.000
_cell.length_b   1.000
_cell.length_c   1.000
_cell.angle_alpha   90.00
_cell.angle_beta   90.00
_cell.angle_gamma   90.00
#
_symmetry.space_group_name_H-M   'P 1'
#
loop_
_entity.id
_entity.type
_entity.pdbx_description
1 polymer ?
#
loop_
_entity_poly.entity_id
_entity_poly.type
_entity_poly.pdbx_seq_one_letter_code
_entity_poly.pdbx_strand_id
1 'polypeptide(L)'
;MDAVFYWDMTYAEILAAIKGNAKRQETKLQYESVIAYHQANLISHLVGITLGSKQPLKEIHEAFPGIFPELEKRAEQQKVKQQNWELMKARIEAYAAEKKKRGGGSYGNDN
;
A
#
# COMPACT_ATOMS: atom_id res chain seq x y z
N MET A 1 -35.24 -4.09 -1.72
CA MET A 1 -35.57 -5.43 -1.20
C MET A 1 -36.80 -5.25 -0.35
N ASP A 2 -37.90 -5.88 -0.73
CA ASP A 2 -39.14 -5.83 0.03
C ASP A 2 -39.00 -6.71 1.27
N ALA A 3 -39.42 -6.22 2.44
CA ALA A 3 -39.22 -6.92 3.72
C ALA A 3 -39.96 -8.27 3.76
N VAL A 4 -41.00 -8.41 2.92
CA VAL A 4 -41.81 -9.61 2.76
C VAL A 4 -40.98 -10.83 2.32
N PHE A 5 -39.95 -10.62 1.48
CA PHE A 5 -39.12 -11.70 0.93
C PHE A 5 -38.34 -12.49 2.00
N TYR A 6 -38.05 -11.88 3.16
CA TYR A 6 -37.27 -12.52 4.21
C TYR A 6 -38.08 -13.46 5.10
N TRP A 7 -39.42 -13.37 5.09
CA TRP A 7 -40.27 -14.20 5.96
C TRP A 7 -40.37 -15.66 5.50
N ASP A 8 -40.18 -15.90 4.20
CA ASP A 8 -40.21 -17.25 3.62
C ASP A 8 -38.82 -17.92 3.59
N MET A 9 -37.76 -17.20 4.01
CA MET A 9 -36.38 -17.69 4.01
C MET A 9 -35.99 -18.29 5.35
N THR A 10 -35.13 -19.31 5.32
CA THR A 10 -34.49 -19.84 6.53
C THR A 10 -33.45 -18.86 7.08
N TYR A 11 -33.12 -18.98 8.38
CA TYR A 11 -32.10 -18.15 9.02
C TYR A 11 -30.74 -18.15 8.27
N ALA A 12 -30.33 -19.32 7.76
CA ALA A 12 -29.07 -19.45 7.02
C ALA A 12 -29.12 -18.67 5.69
N GLU A 13 -30.24 -18.71 4.99
CA GLU A 13 -30.43 -17.99 3.73
C GLU A 13 -30.49 -16.47 3.95
N ILE A 14 -31.14 -16.02 5.03
CA ILE A 14 -31.17 -14.60 5.41
C ILE A 14 -29.74 -14.11 5.68
N LEU A 15 -28.95 -14.85 6.46
CA LEU A 15 -27.55 -14.51 6.71
C LEU A 15 -26.73 -14.49 5.42
N ALA A 16 -26.93 -15.46 4.53
CA ALA A 16 -26.24 -15.51 3.25
C ALA A 16 -26.60 -14.31 2.38
N ALA A 17 -27.88 -13.90 2.35
CA ALA A 17 -28.33 -12.72 1.63
C ALA A 17 -27.72 -11.43 2.18
N ILE A 18 -27.70 -11.26 3.50
CA ILE A 18 -27.08 -10.10 4.17
C ILE A 18 -25.59 -10.03 3.84
N LYS A 19 -24.86 -11.13 4.02
CA LYS A 19 -23.42 -11.21 3.70
C LYS A 19 -23.14 -10.96 2.23
N GLY A 20 -23.97 -11.52 1.35
CA GLY A 20 -23.87 -11.30 -0.09
C GLY A 20 -24.09 -9.84 -0.47
N ASN A 21 -25.06 -9.17 0.15
CA ASN A 21 -25.33 -7.76 -0.09
C ASN A 21 -24.20 -6.87 0.43
N ALA A 22 -23.69 -7.13 1.64
CA ALA A 22 -22.54 -6.43 2.19
C ALA A 22 -21.32 -6.54 1.25
N LYS A 23 -21.01 -7.75 0.78
CA LYS A 23 -19.92 -7.98 -0.19
C LYS A 23 -20.14 -7.24 -1.51
N ARG A 24 -21.38 -7.19 -2.01
CA ARG A 24 -21.72 -6.42 -3.22
C ARG A 24 -21.47 -4.93 -3.01
N GLN A 25 -21.86 -4.37 -1.87
CA GLN A 25 -21.60 -2.97 -1.54
C GLN A 25 -20.10 -2.68 -1.44
N GLU A 26 -19.33 -3.55 -0.77
CA GLU A 26 -17.87 -3.42 -0.70
C GLU A 26 -17.23 -3.40 -2.09
N THR A 27 -17.58 -4.37 -2.95
CA THR A 27 -17.03 -4.42 -4.32
C THR A 27 -17.40 -3.19 -5.13
N LYS A 28 -18.63 -2.68 -4.98
CA LYS A 28 -19.08 -1.45 -5.65
C LYS A 28 -18.23 -0.26 -5.21
N LEU A 29 -18.01 -0.09 -3.90
CA LEU A 29 -17.17 0.98 -3.37
C LEU A 29 -15.72 0.88 -3.85
N GLN A 30 -15.16 -0.34 -3.95
CA GLN A 30 -13.83 -0.55 -4.51
C GLN A 30 -13.75 -0.09 -5.96
N TYR A 31 -14.74 -0.46 -6.81
CA TYR A 31 -14.78 -0.02 -8.21
C TYR A 31 -14.91 1.49 -8.33
N GLU A 32 -15.82 2.10 -7.58
CA GLU A 32 -16.01 3.56 -7.58
C GLU A 32 -14.73 4.29 -7.15
N SER A 33 -14.03 3.77 -6.15
CA SER A 33 -12.76 4.34 -5.66
C SER A 33 -11.65 4.25 -6.69
N VAL A 34 -11.53 3.11 -7.41
CA VAL A 34 -10.56 2.94 -8.50
C VAL A 34 -10.82 3.95 -9.62
N ILE A 35 -12.08 4.11 -10.03
CA ILE A 35 -12.46 5.06 -11.08
C ILE A 35 -12.13 6.49 -10.64
N ALA A 36 -12.55 6.87 -9.43
CA ALA A 36 -12.28 8.21 -8.89
C ALA A 36 -10.77 8.49 -8.79
N TYR A 37 -9.98 7.50 -8.37
CA TYR A 37 -8.52 7.61 -8.31
C TYR A 37 -7.90 7.87 -9.70
N HIS A 38 -8.32 7.11 -10.72
CA HIS A 38 -7.83 7.32 -12.08
C HIS A 38 -8.25 8.69 -12.65
N GLN A 39 -9.47 9.13 -12.37
CA GLN A 39 -9.92 10.47 -12.76
C GLN A 39 -9.07 11.57 -12.09
N ALA A 40 -8.84 11.45 -10.79
CA ALA A 40 -7.99 12.38 -10.04
C ALA A 40 -6.55 12.39 -10.60
N ASN A 41 -6.02 11.24 -10.99
CA ASN A 41 -4.71 11.13 -11.63
C ASN A 41 -4.64 11.92 -12.95
N LEU A 42 -5.62 11.75 -13.83
CA LEU A 42 -5.67 12.47 -15.10
C LEU A 42 -5.81 13.99 -14.88
N ILE A 43 -6.66 14.41 -13.95
CA ILE A 43 -6.83 15.82 -13.59
C ILE A 43 -5.52 16.37 -13.04
N SER A 44 -4.86 15.66 -12.12
CA SER A 44 -3.57 16.06 -11.56
C SER A 44 -2.50 16.23 -12.63
N HIS A 45 -2.43 15.33 -13.62
CA HIS A 45 -1.50 15.48 -14.74
C HIS A 45 -1.78 16.74 -15.58
N LEU A 46 -3.05 17.01 -15.90
CA LEU A 46 -3.44 18.20 -16.67
C LEU A 46 -3.09 19.48 -15.88
N VAL A 47 -3.45 19.52 -14.60
CA VAL A 47 -3.12 20.62 -13.70
C VAL A 47 -1.60 20.78 -13.54
N GLY A 48 -0.85 19.68 -13.46
CA GLY A 48 0.61 19.70 -13.41
C GLY A 48 1.25 20.29 -14.66
N ILE A 49 0.73 19.98 -15.85
CA ILE A 49 1.19 20.57 -17.12
C ILE A 49 0.89 22.08 -17.17
N THR A 50 -0.29 22.49 -16.70
CA THR A 50 -0.77 23.88 -16.84
C THR A 50 -0.26 24.81 -15.74
N LEU A 51 -0.16 24.34 -14.50
CA LEU A 51 0.25 25.12 -13.33
C LEU A 51 1.68 24.80 -12.84
N GLY A 52 2.35 23.79 -13.41
CA GLY A 52 3.72 23.42 -13.07
C GLY A 52 3.86 22.67 -11.73
N SER A 53 2.77 22.21 -11.12
CA SER A 53 2.83 21.47 -9.87
C SER A 53 3.35 20.04 -10.08
N LYS A 54 4.39 19.65 -9.33
CA LYS A 54 5.04 18.32 -9.41
C LYS A 54 4.72 17.41 -8.20
N GLN A 55 3.56 17.60 -7.56
CA GLN A 55 3.24 16.78 -6.39
C GLN A 55 3.01 15.32 -6.82
N PRO A 56 3.69 14.35 -6.20
CA PRO A 56 3.44 12.95 -6.48
C PRO A 56 2.03 12.58 -6.03
N LEU A 57 1.33 11.78 -6.82
CA LEU A 57 0.06 11.21 -6.37
C LEU A 57 0.29 10.27 -5.18
N LYS A 58 -0.58 10.40 -4.19
CA LYS A 58 -0.68 9.45 -3.09
C LYS A 58 -1.16 8.11 -3.62
N GLU A 59 -0.77 7.02 -2.98
CA GLU A 59 -1.26 5.70 -3.38
C GLU A 59 -2.77 5.56 -3.09
N ILE A 60 -3.44 4.68 -3.85
CA ILE A 60 -4.91 4.52 -3.76
C ILE A 60 -5.39 4.16 -2.35
N HIS A 61 -4.61 3.38 -1.61
CA HIS A 61 -4.94 2.98 -0.24
C HIS A 61 -4.77 4.12 0.77
N GLU A 62 -3.92 5.11 0.48
CA GLU A 62 -3.79 6.33 1.30
C GLU A 62 -4.91 7.34 1.00
N ALA A 63 -5.38 7.38 -0.25
CA ALA A 63 -6.50 8.24 -0.65
C ALA A 63 -7.85 7.70 -0.14
N PHE A 64 -8.00 6.38 -0.07
CA PHE A 64 -9.22 5.69 0.33
C PHE A 64 -8.96 4.66 1.44
N PRO A 65 -8.81 5.10 2.70
CA PRO A 65 -8.55 4.20 3.82
C PRO A 65 -9.73 3.27 4.09
N GLY A 66 -9.45 2.01 4.41
CA GLY A 66 -10.43 0.99 4.79
C GLY A 66 -11.16 0.30 3.63
N ILE A 67 -11.04 0.80 2.40
CA ILE A 67 -11.66 0.18 1.21
C ILE A 67 -10.80 -0.98 0.68
N PHE A 68 -9.48 -0.90 0.87
CA PHE A 68 -8.50 -1.85 0.36
C PHE A 68 -7.65 -2.47 1.48
N PRO A 69 -8.24 -3.31 2.36
CA PRO A 69 -7.55 -3.87 3.52
C PRO A 69 -6.37 -4.77 3.13
N GLU A 70 -6.38 -5.37 1.93
CA GLU A 70 -5.27 -6.17 1.43
C GLU A 70 -4.06 -5.31 1.02
N LEU A 71 -4.31 -4.13 0.46
CA LEU A 71 -3.25 -3.22 0.01
C LEU A 71 -2.57 -2.54 1.19
N GLU A 72 -3.35 -2.14 2.21
CA GLU A 72 -2.83 -1.58 3.46
C GLU A 72 -1.88 -2.56 4.15
N LYS A 73 -2.29 -3.83 4.31
CA LYS A 73 -1.44 -4.88 4.89
C LYS A 73 -0.14 -5.08 4.10
N ARG A 74 -0.20 -5.02 2.76
CA ARG A 74 1.01 -5.12 1.93
C ARG A 74 1.92 -3.90 2.12
N ALA A 75 1.36 -2.70 2.20
CA ALA A 75 2.10 -1.47 2.43
C ALA A 75 2.82 -1.49 3.80
N GLU A 76 2.14 -1.95 4.85
CA GLU A 76 2.74 -2.13 6.17
C GLU A 76 3.90 -3.14 6.16
N GLN A 77 3.72 -4.29 5.52
CA GLN A 77 4.78 -5.31 5.39
C GLN A 77 6.00 -4.77 4.64
N GLN A 78 5.79 -3.94 3.60
CA GLN A 78 6.88 -3.31 2.87
C GLN A 78 7.64 -2.29 3.72
N LYS A 79 6.95 -1.47 4.52
CA LYS A 79 7.58 -0.51 5.45
C LYS A 79 8.50 -1.23 6.45
N VAL A 80 8.03 -2.34 7.04
CA VAL A 80 8.84 -3.16 7.94
C VAL A 80 10.08 -3.72 7.24
N LYS A 81 9.93 -4.18 5.99
CA LYS A 81 11.06 -4.70 5.21
C LYS A 81 12.11 -3.62 4.90
N GLN A 82 11.68 -2.40 4.58
CA GLN A 82 12.58 -1.27 4.31
C GLN A 82 13.39 -0.88 5.56
N GLN A 83 12.73 -0.79 6.71
CA GLN A 83 13.40 -0.48 7.98
C GLN A 83 14.49 -1.49 8.33
N ASN A 84 14.22 -2.79 8.12
CA ASN A 84 15.20 -3.85 8.35
C ASN A 84 16.43 -3.74 7.41
N TRP A 85 16.22 -3.29 6.18
CA TRP A 85 17.30 -3.09 5.21
C TRP A 85 18.20 -1.90 5.60
N GLU A 86 17.63 -0.78 6.01
CA GLU A 86 18.39 0.39 6.48
C GLU A 86 19.27 0.04 7.69
N LEU A 87 18.72 -0.74 8.62
CA LEU A 87 19.45 -1.21 9.79
C LEU A 87 20.60 -2.17 9.40
N MET A 88 20.38 -3.03 8.41
CA MET A 88 21.44 -3.89 7.86
C MET A 88 22.54 -3.05 7.20
N LYS A 89 22.17 -2.05 6.41
CA LYS A 89 23.12 -1.14 5.74
C LYS A 89 23.98 -0.39 6.76
N ALA A 90 23.37 0.16 7.81
CA ALA A 90 24.08 0.84 8.89
C ALA A 90 25.08 -0.08 9.61
N ARG A 91 24.73 -1.36 9.82
CA ARG A 91 25.65 -2.35 10.41
C ARG A 91 26.85 -2.63 9.50
N ILE A 92 26.62 -2.76 8.20
CA ILE A 92 27.69 -2.99 7.22
C ILE A 92 28.62 -1.78 7.15
N GLU A 93 28.07 -0.57 7.14
CA GLU A 93 28.84 0.68 7.13
C GLU A 93 29.69 0.83 8.41
N ALA A 94 29.13 0.52 9.58
CA ALA A 94 29.86 0.52 10.85
C ALA A 94 31.03 -0.48 10.86
N TYR A 95 30.79 -1.71 10.38
CA TYR A 95 31.82 -2.74 10.28
C TYR A 95 32.93 -2.35 9.28
N ALA A 96 32.57 -1.81 8.12
CA ALA A 96 33.53 -1.32 7.13
C ALA A 96 34.38 -0.17 7.68
N ALA A 97 33.78 0.76 8.43
CA ALA A 97 34.49 1.85 9.10
C ALA A 97 35.46 1.34 10.17
N GLU A 98 35.07 0.34 10.95
CA GLU A 98 35.94 -0.31 11.95
C GLU A 98 37.11 -1.06 11.29
N LYS A 99 36.86 -1.78 10.20
CA LYS A 99 37.90 -2.47 9.42
C LYS A 99 38.88 -1.48 8.78
N LYS A 100 38.40 -0.35 8.26
CA LYS A 100 39.25 0.72 7.71
C LYS A 100 40.14 1.36 8.80
N LYS A 101 39.64 1.48 10.03
CA LYS A 101 40.43 1.96 11.19
C LYS A 101 41.47 0.93 11.67
N ARG A 102 41.18 -0.37 11.54
CA ARG A 102 42.12 -1.46 11.91
C ARG A 102 43.12 -1.83 10.81
N GLY A 103 42.81 -1.55 9.54
CA GLY A 103 43.61 -1.90 8.36
C GLY A 103 44.69 -0.90 7.95
N GLY A 104 45.17 -0.05 8.86
CA GLY A 104 46.35 0.80 8.65
C GLY A 104 47.68 0.05 8.75
N GLY A 105 47.72 -1.26 8.44
CA GLY A 105 48.92 -2.08 8.51
C GLY A 105 48.86 -3.22 7.50
N SER A 106 49.88 -3.28 6.65
CA SER A 106 50.18 -4.32 5.66
C SER A 106 49.46 -4.21 4.30
N TYR A 107 49.87 -3.22 3.51
CA TYR A 107 50.06 -3.47 2.07
C TYR A 107 51.44 -4.09 1.89
N GLY A 108 51.47 -5.39 1.62
CA GLY A 108 52.66 -6.11 1.20
C GLY A 108 52.48 -6.59 -0.24
N ASN A 109 53.46 -6.22 -1.07
CA ASN A 109 53.84 -6.78 -2.37
C ASN A 109 52.77 -6.96 -3.46
N ASP A 110 52.88 -6.12 -4.49
CA ASP A 110 52.83 -6.58 -5.88
C ASP A 110 54.17 -6.18 -6.54
N ASN A 111 54.95 -7.20 -6.92
CA ASN A 111 56.08 -7.10 -7.86
C ASN A 111 55.53 -7.21 -9.29
#